data_AF-A0A9N9WJM4-F1
#
_entry.id   AF-A0A9N9WJM4-F1
#
_cell.length_a   1.000
_cell.length_b   1.000
_cell.length_c   1.000
_cell.angle_alpha   90.00
_cell.angle_beta   90.00
_cell.angle_gamma   90.00
#
_symmetry.space_group_name_H-M   'P 1'
#
loop_
_entity.id
_entity.type
_entity.pdbx_description
1 polymer ?
#
loop_
_entity_poly.entity_id
_entity_poly.type
_entity_poly.pdbx_seq_one_letter_code
_entity_poly.pdbx_strand_id
1 'polypeptide(L)'
;MSSINLNLLVCGFILSILVLVNTQTVHRRFEYKYSFKPPYLAQKDGSVPFWEYGGNAIASSENVRLAPSLRSQKGAIWAKNPINFDWWEVDIMFKVTGRGRIGADGLAFWYTTTRGDYTGDVFGSSDRWNGLGIIFDSFDNDNKHNNPYIMAVLNDGTKVFDHKSDGSQQLLSGCLRDFRNKPFPTRARIEYYMNTLTVYFHNGMTNNEADYELCFRSENVILPRGGLFGLSAATGGLADDHDVIHFLTTSLHSTQQQGAGQQMSADEQQRLAQEYQEYQQKLQQQKDDYKKEHPDEVRDKDEFEDWFESDGQREFRQIWQGVMSLQDTLRDLNKKVDEVSQKIIVLILYSF
;
A
#
# COMPACT_ATOMS: atom_id res chain seq x y z
N MET A 1 10.20 -15.77 -52.10
CA MET A 1 9.73 -16.32 -50.81
C MET A 1 10.75 -16.22 -49.67
N SER A 2 12.06 -16.01 -49.92
CA SER A 2 13.09 -15.92 -48.86
C SER A 2 13.10 -14.57 -48.09
N SER A 3 12.95 -13.44 -48.78
CA SER A 3 13.03 -12.10 -48.17
C SER A 3 11.89 -11.76 -47.19
N ILE A 4 10.69 -12.32 -47.40
CA ILE A 4 9.52 -12.09 -46.54
C ILE A 4 9.71 -12.76 -45.17
N ASN A 5 10.30 -13.95 -45.14
CA ASN A 5 10.57 -14.66 -43.88
C ASN A 5 11.67 -14.00 -43.05
N LEU A 6 12.69 -13.42 -43.69
CA LEU A 6 13.75 -12.68 -42.99
C LEU A 6 13.20 -11.38 -42.36
N ASN A 7 12.35 -10.65 -43.09
CA ASN A 7 11.69 -9.45 -42.55
C ASN A 7 10.74 -9.76 -41.40
N LEU A 8 10.01 -10.89 -41.44
CA LEU A 8 9.17 -11.32 -40.31
C LEU A 8 9.99 -11.70 -39.07
N LEU A 9 11.13 -12.37 -39.24
CA LEU A 9 12.04 -12.72 -38.15
C LEU A 9 12.66 -11.48 -37.50
N VAL A 10 13.10 -10.51 -38.31
CA VAL A 10 13.66 -9.24 -37.82
C VAL A 10 12.58 -8.42 -37.10
N CYS A 11 11.35 -8.33 -37.65
CA CYS A 11 10.24 -7.67 -36.96
C CYS A 11 9.88 -8.37 -35.65
N GLY A 12 9.86 -9.71 -35.61
CA GLY A 12 9.63 -10.48 -34.39
C GLY A 12 10.69 -10.25 -33.32
N PHE A 13 11.96 -10.11 -33.74
CA PHE A 13 13.09 -9.84 -32.85
C PHE A 13 13.09 -8.39 -32.33
N ILE A 14 12.76 -7.41 -33.17
CA ILE A 14 12.59 -6.02 -32.74
C ILE A 14 11.40 -5.91 -31.78
N LEU A 15 10.30 -6.61 -32.05
CA LEU A 15 9.13 -6.64 -31.18
C LEU A 15 9.44 -7.29 -29.83
N SER A 16 10.22 -8.39 -29.79
CA SER A 16 10.61 -9.03 -28.53
C SER A 16 11.58 -8.18 -27.71
N ILE A 17 12.53 -7.48 -28.35
CA ILE A 17 13.40 -6.51 -27.67
C ILE A 17 12.58 -5.33 -27.14
N LEU A 18 11.64 -4.79 -27.92
CA LEU A 18 10.76 -3.70 -27.47
C LEU A 18 9.87 -4.14 -26.28
N VAL A 19 9.43 -5.40 -26.25
CA VAL A 19 8.66 -5.97 -25.13
C VAL A 19 9.55 -6.14 -23.89
N LEU A 20 10.79 -6.62 -24.04
CA LEU A 20 11.74 -6.80 -22.93
C LEU A 20 12.24 -5.46 -22.35
N VAL A 21 12.35 -4.41 -23.17
CA VAL A 21 12.76 -3.07 -22.71
C VAL A 21 11.61 -2.33 -21.99
N ASN A 22 10.35 -2.69 -22.28
CA ASN A 22 9.17 -2.06 -21.70
C ASN A 22 8.59 -2.76 -20.47
N THR A 23 9.21 -3.81 -19.95
CA THR A 23 8.81 -4.34 -18.63
C THR A 23 9.32 -3.42 -17.53
N GLN A 24 8.63 -2.28 -17.34
CA GLN A 24 8.74 -1.51 -16.11
C GLN A 24 8.22 -2.38 -14.97
N THR A 25 9.13 -2.98 -14.21
CA THR A 25 8.76 -3.68 -12.98
C THR A 25 8.40 -2.63 -11.94
N VAL A 26 7.13 -2.59 -11.56
CA VAL A 26 6.66 -1.72 -10.47
C VAL A 26 7.07 -2.38 -9.16
N HIS A 27 8.00 -1.74 -8.45
CA HIS A 27 8.40 -2.21 -7.13
C HIS A 27 7.33 -1.83 -6.11
N ARG A 28 6.92 -2.79 -5.28
CA ARG A 28 5.82 -2.68 -4.32
C ARG A 28 6.38 -2.79 -2.91
N ARG A 29 6.14 -1.79 -2.07
CA ARG A 29 6.59 -1.79 -0.66
C ARG A 29 5.39 -1.63 0.25
N PHE A 30 5.23 -2.54 1.20
CA PHE A 30 4.17 -2.45 2.19
C PHE A 30 4.45 -1.32 3.20
N GLU A 31 3.43 -0.51 3.49
CA GLU A 31 3.54 0.67 4.35
C GLU A 31 2.70 0.49 5.63
N TYR A 32 3.32 -0.08 6.67
CA TYR A 32 2.63 -0.40 7.93
C TYR A 32 2.07 0.84 8.66
N LYS A 33 2.69 2.02 8.51
CA LYS A 33 2.26 3.27 9.15
C LYS A 33 0.92 3.78 8.61
N TYR A 34 0.52 3.32 7.44
CA TYR A 34 -0.75 3.66 6.79
C TYR A 34 -1.62 2.41 6.64
N SER A 35 -1.48 1.44 7.54
CA SER A 35 -2.21 0.17 7.45
C SER A 35 -2.75 -0.25 8.82
N PHE A 36 -3.85 -0.99 8.83
CA PHE A 36 -4.34 -1.73 10.01
C PHE A 36 -5.01 -3.03 9.55
N LYS A 37 -4.91 -4.09 10.36
CA LYS A 37 -5.53 -5.39 10.10
C LYS A 37 -5.61 -6.22 11.40
N PRO A 38 -6.48 -7.25 11.47
CA PRO A 38 -6.46 -8.23 12.54
C PRO A 38 -5.27 -9.21 12.42
N PRO A 39 -4.97 -9.97 13.49
CA PRO A 39 -5.49 -9.80 14.86
C PRO A 39 -4.82 -8.62 15.58
N TYR A 40 -5.44 -8.14 16.67
CA TYR A 40 -4.95 -7.02 17.50
C TYR A 40 -4.95 -5.65 16.81
N LEU A 41 -5.98 -5.40 16.00
CA LEU A 41 -6.18 -4.10 15.34
C LEU A 41 -6.23 -2.96 16.38
N ALA A 42 -7.14 -3.06 17.35
CA ALA A 42 -7.16 -2.18 18.51
C ALA A 42 -6.27 -2.73 19.63
N GLN A 43 -5.47 -1.84 20.22
CA GLN A 43 -4.66 -2.12 21.41
C GLN A 43 -5.56 -2.23 22.65
N LYS A 44 -4.98 -2.66 23.78
CA LYS A 44 -5.74 -2.82 25.05
C LYS A 44 -6.35 -1.51 25.56
N ASP A 45 -5.81 -0.37 25.16
CA ASP A 45 -6.32 0.97 25.46
C ASP A 45 -7.40 1.46 24.47
N GLY A 46 -7.78 0.61 23.50
CA GLY A 46 -8.73 0.93 22.44
C GLY A 46 -8.12 1.69 21.25
N SER A 47 -6.86 2.11 21.33
CA SER A 47 -6.22 2.85 20.24
C SER A 47 -5.87 1.97 19.04
N VAL A 48 -5.90 2.55 17.84
CA VAL A 48 -5.40 1.91 16.61
C VAL A 48 -4.05 2.53 16.29
N PRO A 49 -2.94 1.75 16.23
CA PRO A 49 -1.61 2.31 15.97
C PRO A 49 -1.58 3.11 14.67
N PHE A 50 -0.99 4.31 14.69
CA PHE A 50 -0.90 5.24 13.54
C PHE A 50 -2.21 5.83 13.02
N TRP A 51 -3.36 5.43 13.56
CA TRP A 51 -4.68 5.90 13.15
C TRP A 51 -5.42 6.59 14.30
N GLU A 52 -6.34 7.46 13.96
CA GLU A 52 -7.21 8.16 14.90
C GLU A 52 -8.65 8.07 14.41
N TYR A 53 -9.52 7.51 15.24
CA TYR A 53 -10.94 7.39 14.95
C TYR A 53 -11.76 8.28 15.87
N GLY A 54 -12.94 8.69 15.40
CA GLY A 54 -13.83 9.60 16.11
C GLY A 54 -15.27 9.50 15.61
N GLY A 55 -16.14 10.32 16.20
CA GLY A 55 -17.59 10.21 16.02
C GLY A 55 -18.12 8.97 16.73
N ASN A 56 -18.92 8.17 16.02
CA ASN A 56 -19.50 6.92 16.48
C ASN A 56 -18.68 5.68 16.08
N ALA A 57 -17.46 5.86 15.57
CA ALA A 57 -16.59 4.75 15.21
C ALA A 57 -16.11 3.98 16.47
N ILE A 58 -16.11 2.65 16.36
CA ILE A 58 -15.71 1.74 17.44
C ILE A 58 -14.67 0.77 16.88
N ALA A 59 -13.47 0.76 17.46
CA ALA A 59 -12.41 -0.18 17.10
C ALA A 59 -12.44 -1.42 18.02
N SER A 60 -12.29 -2.60 17.44
CA SER A 60 -12.14 -3.88 18.13
C SER A 60 -10.83 -4.57 17.73
N SER A 61 -10.54 -5.76 18.27
CA SER A 61 -9.36 -6.54 17.84
C SER A 61 -9.46 -7.05 16.41
N GLU A 62 -10.68 -7.19 15.89
CA GLU A 62 -10.97 -7.84 14.60
C GLU A 62 -11.31 -6.85 13.47
N ASN A 63 -11.91 -5.71 13.81
CA ASN A 63 -12.38 -4.72 12.83
C ASN A 63 -12.55 -3.33 13.45
N VAL A 64 -12.75 -2.33 12.60
CA VAL A 64 -13.25 -1.01 12.97
C VAL A 64 -14.67 -0.87 12.43
N ARG A 65 -15.65 -0.73 13.32
CA ARG A 65 -17.01 -0.36 12.96
C ARG A 65 -17.07 1.15 12.81
N LEU A 66 -17.18 1.66 11.59
CA LEU A 66 -17.23 3.10 11.31
C LEU A 66 -18.57 3.69 11.74
N ALA A 67 -19.67 3.03 11.40
CA ALA A 67 -21.01 3.41 11.80
C ALA A 67 -21.83 2.15 12.13
N PRO A 68 -22.46 2.07 13.32
CA PRO A 68 -23.35 0.98 13.65
C PRO A 68 -24.72 1.14 12.99
N SER A 69 -25.49 0.05 12.94
CA SER A 69 -26.88 -0.02 12.46
C SER A 69 -27.90 0.70 13.36
N LEU A 70 -27.52 1.87 13.87
CA LEU A 70 -28.37 2.85 14.55
C LEU A 70 -28.60 4.03 13.61
N ARG A 71 -29.70 4.77 13.80
CA ARG A 71 -30.02 5.93 12.95
C ARG A 71 -29.06 7.08 13.23
N SER A 72 -28.79 7.88 12.19
CA SER A 72 -28.08 9.16 12.30
C SER A 72 -26.72 9.03 12.97
N GLN A 73 -25.95 8.00 12.61
CA GLN A 73 -24.60 7.79 13.10
C GLN A 73 -23.59 8.28 12.06
N LYS A 74 -22.47 8.78 12.55
CA LYS A 74 -21.35 9.25 11.73
C LYS A 74 -20.06 8.85 12.42
N GLY A 75 -19.16 8.21 11.70
CA GLY A 75 -17.86 7.88 12.26
C GLY A 75 -16.80 7.76 11.18
N ALA A 76 -15.57 8.05 11.57
CA ALA A 76 -14.43 8.02 10.66
C ALA A 76 -13.17 7.57 11.38
N ILE A 77 -12.21 7.07 10.61
CA ILE A 77 -10.86 6.75 11.04
C ILE A 77 -9.87 7.31 10.02
N TRP A 78 -8.85 8.02 10.50
CA TRP A 78 -7.88 8.74 9.68
C TRP A 78 -6.45 8.36 10.06
N ALA A 79 -5.56 8.28 9.08
CA ALA A 79 -4.14 8.15 9.33
C ALA A 79 -3.65 9.41 10.06
N LYS A 80 -2.77 9.25 11.05
CA LYS A 80 -2.24 10.39 11.83
C LYS A 80 -1.34 11.28 10.99
N ASN A 81 -0.58 10.68 10.08
CA ASN A 81 0.42 11.37 9.26
C ASN A 81 0.06 11.31 7.77
N PRO A 82 0.42 12.34 6.99
CA PRO A 82 0.31 12.32 5.54
C PRO A 82 1.31 11.35 4.91
N ILE A 83 0.99 10.84 3.72
CA ILE A 83 1.89 9.97 2.96
C ILE A 83 3.11 10.72 2.42
N ASN A 84 4.18 9.99 2.11
CA ASN A 84 5.43 10.52 1.56
C ASN A 84 5.85 9.86 0.24
N PHE A 85 4.91 9.24 -0.47
CA PHE A 85 5.11 8.60 -1.77
C PHE A 85 4.10 9.13 -2.79
N ASP A 86 4.49 9.16 -4.07
CA ASP A 86 3.64 9.70 -5.15
C ASP A 86 2.60 8.69 -5.66
N TRP A 87 2.93 7.40 -5.61
CA TRP A 87 2.09 6.33 -6.14
C TRP A 87 1.83 5.27 -5.09
N TRP A 88 0.62 4.72 -5.12
CA TRP A 88 0.15 3.83 -4.07
C TRP A 88 -0.96 2.92 -4.53
N GLU A 89 -1.09 1.82 -3.82
CA GLU A 89 -2.23 0.93 -3.86
C GLU A 89 -2.76 0.77 -2.43
N VAL A 90 -4.06 0.86 -2.27
CA VAL A 90 -4.77 0.60 -1.01
C VAL A 90 -5.71 -0.57 -1.22
N ASP A 91 -5.63 -1.58 -0.35
CA ASP A 91 -6.57 -2.69 -0.29
C ASP A 91 -7.44 -2.56 0.98
N ILE A 92 -8.75 -2.45 0.79
CA ILE A 92 -9.73 -2.26 1.86
C ILE A 92 -10.64 -3.48 1.88
N MET A 93 -10.65 -4.21 2.99
CA MET A 93 -11.61 -5.30 3.21
C MET A 93 -12.66 -4.86 4.21
N PHE A 94 -13.92 -4.92 3.82
CA PHE A 94 -15.04 -4.40 4.58
C PHE A 94 -16.28 -5.27 4.47
N LYS A 95 -17.26 -5.02 5.34
CA LYS A 95 -18.61 -5.59 5.30
C LYS A 95 -19.63 -4.49 5.57
N VAL A 96 -20.63 -4.40 4.71
CA VAL A 96 -21.83 -3.59 4.95
C VAL A 96 -22.99 -4.54 5.19
N THR A 97 -23.53 -4.52 6.41
CA THR A 97 -24.52 -5.50 6.85
C THR A 97 -25.77 -4.78 7.37
N GLY A 98 -26.93 -5.13 6.81
CA GLY A 98 -28.18 -4.42 7.03
C GLY A 98 -29.36 -5.36 7.19
N ARG A 99 -30.39 -4.90 7.90
CA ARG A 99 -31.68 -5.59 7.93
C ARG A 99 -32.43 -5.32 6.63
N GLY A 100 -32.71 -6.36 5.87
CA GLY A 100 -33.53 -6.28 4.65
C GLY A 100 -32.73 -5.99 3.39
N ARG A 101 -33.46 -5.67 2.31
CA ARG A 101 -32.88 -5.50 0.96
C ARG A 101 -32.29 -4.12 0.72
N ILE A 102 -32.75 -3.10 1.44
CA ILE A 102 -32.31 -1.70 1.29
C ILE A 102 -31.62 -1.29 2.59
N GLY A 103 -30.58 -0.47 2.50
CA GLY A 103 -29.83 0.06 3.63
C GLY A 103 -29.22 1.40 3.26
N ALA A 104 -28.61 2.06 4.24
CA ALA A 104 -28.10 3.41 4.08
C ALA A 104 -27.01 3.73 5.14
N ASP A 105 -26.19 4.77 4.92
CA ASP A 105 -26.05 5.54 3.66
C ASP A 105 -24.90 4.95 2.84
N GLY A 106 -23.85 4.50 3.51
CA GLY A 106 -22.70 3.84 2.88
C GLY A 106 -21.41 4.18 3.61
N LEU A 107 -20.28 3.94 2.93
CA LEU A 107 -18.96 4.30 3.43
C LEU A 107 -18.14 4.99 2.34
N ALA A 108 -17.11 5.72 2.74
CA ALA A 108 -16.21 6.41 1.83
C ALA A 108 -14.76 6.18 2.21
N PHE A 109 -13.92 6.00 1.19
CA PHE A 109 -12.48 6.11 1.28
C PHE A 109 -12.02 7.51 0.86
N TRP A 110 -11.04 8.03 1.58
CA TRP A 110 -10.52 9.37 1.41
C TRP A 110 -9.02 9.37 1.20
N TYR A 111 -8.58 10.14 0.21
CA TYR A 111 -7.22 10.65 0.10
C TYR A 111 -7.29 12.17 -0.02
N THR A 112 -7.00 12.90 1.07
CA THR A 112 -7.28 14.35 1.15
C THR A 112 -6.17 15.11 1.86
N THR A 113 -5.99 16.41 1.57
CA THR A 113 -4.93 17.22 2.21
C THR A 113 -5.14 17.43 3.71
N THR A 114 -6.38 17.36 4.18
CA THR A 114 -6.77 17.61 5.56
C THR A 114 -7.77 16.56 5.99
N ARG A 115 -7.71 16.12 7.26
CA ARG A 115 -8.70 15.19 7.81
C ARG A 115 -10.09 15.81 7.74
N GLY A 116 -11.08 15.00 7.37
CA GLY A 116 -12.48 15.39 7.44
C GLY A 116 -12.98 15.46 8.89
N ASP A 117 -14.00 16.30 9.11
CA ASP A 117 -14.71 16.41 10.37
C ASP A 117 -15.57 15.17 10.62
N TYR A 118 -15.49 14.61 11.83
CA TYR A 118 -16.30 13.46 12.28
C TYR A 118 -17.81 13.74 12.30
N THR A 119 -18.21 15.01 12.23
CA THR A 119 -19.61 15.45 12.20
C THR A 119 -20.12 15.76 10.79
N GLY A 120 -19.26 15.66 9.77
CA GLY A 120 -19.59 16.03 8.41
C GLY A 120 -20.70 15.18 7.78
N ASP A 121 -21.35 15.73 6.77
CA ASP A 121 -22.56 15.15 6.17
C ASP A 121 -22.28 14.15 5.05
N VAL A 122 -21.05 14.11 4.52
CA VAL A 122 -20.69 13.24 3.39
C VAL A 122 -20.15 11.92 3.92
N PHE A 123 -21.04 10.94 4.08
CA PHE A 123 -20.70 9.61 4.58
C PHE A 123 -19.88 9.65 5.88
N GLY A 124 -20.16 10.61 6.77
CA GLY A 124 -19.47 10.79 8.05
C GLY A 124 -18.17 11.60 7.98
N SER A 125 -17.97 12.35 6.90
CA SER A 125 -16.83 13.26 6.67
C SER A 125 -17.29 14.60 6.10
N SER A 126 -16.38 15.57 6.02
CA SER A 126 -16.63 16.95 5.56
C SER A 126 -17.25 17.02 4.17
N ASP A 127 -18.08 18.05 3.96
CA ASP A 127 -18.79 18.34 2.69
C ASP A 127 -17.88 18.92 1.58
N ARG A 128 -16.71 19.42 1.97
CA ARG A 128 -15.65 19.93 1.12
C ARG A 128 -14.34 19.24 1.46
N TRP A 129 -13.62 18.82 0.44
CA TRP A 129 -12.28 18.26 0.58
C TRP A 129 -11.41 18.64 -0.61
N ASN A 130 -10.10 18.65 -0.43
CA ASN A 130 -9.14 18.76 -1.51
C ASN A 130 -8.44 17.40 -1.68
N GLY A 131 -8.76 16.70 -2.77
CA GLY A 131 -8.28 15.35 -3.08
C GLY A 131 -9.36 14.45 -3.66
N LEU A 132 -9.32 13.19 -3.28
CA LEU A 132 -10.16 12.10 -3.80
C LEU A 132 -11.06 11.52 -2.70
N GLY A 133 -12.34 11.36 -3.04
CA GLY A 133 -13.27 10.48 -2.34
C GLY A 133 -13.68 9.32 -3.23
N ILE A 134 -13.53 8.08 -2.76
CA ILE A 134 -14.15 6.89 -3.35
C ILE A 134 -15.32 6.50 -2.45
N ILE A 135 -16.54 6.72 -2.92
CA ILE A 135 -17.77 6.57 -2.14
C ILE A 135 -18.46 5.28 -2.56
N PHE A 136 -18.82 4.47 -1.57
CA PHE A 136 -19.61 3.25 -1.70
C PHE A 136 -21.01 3.57 -1.20
N ASP A 137 -21.83 4.04 -2.13
CA ASP A 137 -23.17 4.52 -1.86
C ASP A 137 -24.18 3.38 -1.94
N SER A 138 -24.91 3.15 -0.85
CA SER A 138 -25.89 2.08 -0.76
C SER A 138 -27.33 2.53 -0.96
N PHE A 139 -27.61 3.83 -0.82
CA PHE A 139 -28.96 4.35 -0.77
C PHE A 139 -29.25 5.20 -2.00
N ASP A 140 -30.42 4.98 -2.60
CA ASP A 140 -30.85 5.65 -3.81
C ASP A 140 -31.59 6.95 -3.42
N ASN A 141 -30.86 8.06 -3.25
CA ASN A 141 -31.48 9.34 -2.88
C ASN A 141 -32.23 9.97 -4.06
N ASP A 142 -31.75 9.74 -5.29
CA ASP A 142 -32.31 10.34 -6.50
C ASP A 142 -33.45 9.52 -7.17
N ASN A 143 -33.73 8.33 -6.63
CA ASN A 143 -34.74 7.37 -7.07
C ASN A 143 -34.55 6.89 -8.52
N LYS A 144 -33.30 6.79 -9.01
CA LYS A 144 -33.00 6.27 -10.35
C LYS A 144 -32.69 4.77 -10.37
N HIS A 145 -32.75 4.08 -9.22
CA HIS A 145 -32.57 2.64 -9.09
C HIS A 145 -31.20 2.14 -9.58
N ASN A 146 -30.17 2.91 -9.29
CA ASN A 146 -28.78 2.70 -9.69
C ASN A 146 -27.85 2.55 -8.47
N ASN A 147 -28.35 2.03 -7.34
CA ASN A 147 -27.59 1.77 -6.12
C ASN A 147 -27.70 0.28 -5.75
N PRO A 148 -26.68 -0.33 -5.09
CA PRO A 148 -25.44 0.30 -4.64
C PRO A 148 -24.47 0.69 -5.76
N TYR A 149 -23.82 1.83 -5.59
CA TYR A 149 -22.94 2.44 -6.58
C TYR A 149 -21.59 2.80 -5.96
N ILE A 150 -20.51 2.49 -6.67
CA ILE A 150 -19.16 2.91 -6.28
C ILE A 150 -18.75 4.06 -7.18
N MET A 151 -18.45 5.22 -6.60
CA MET A 151 -18.09 6.43 -7.34
C MET A 151 -16.78 7.05 -6.88
N ALA A 152 -16.03 7.60 -7.83
CA ALA A 152 -14.90 8.48 -7.58
C ALA A 152 -15.33 9.94 -7.75
N VAL A 153 -14.98 10.77 -6.77
CA VAL A 153 -15.26 12.21 -6.77
C VAL A 153 -13.98 12.96 -6.43
N LEU A 154 -13.54 13.80 -7.36
CA LEU A 154 -12.42 14.73 -7.17
C LEU A 154 -12.96 16.09 -6.73
N ASN A 155 -12.29 16.69 -5.76
CA ASN A 155 -12.65 18.00 -5.25
C ASN A 155 -11.37 18.77 -4.94
N ASP A 156 -11.41 20.09 -5.14
CA ASP A 156 -10.31 21.02 -4.92
C ASP A 156 -10.50 21.84 -3.62
N GLY A 157 -11.54 21.50 -2.85
CA GLY A 157 -11.96 22.18 -1.62
C GLY A 157 -13.07 23.21 -1.83
N THR A 158 -13.47 23.50 -3.08
CA THR A 158 -14.46 24.55 -3.37
C THR A 158 -15.89 24.02 -3.49
N LYS A 159 -16.07 22.76 -3.91
CA LYS A 159 -17.39 22.20 -4.22
C LYS A 159 -17.98 21.50 -3.00
N VAL A 160 -19.26 21.75 -2.73
CA VAL A 160 -20.05 20.99 -1.76
C VAL A 160 -20.61 19.75 -2.45
N PHE A 161 -20.41 18.57 -1.87
CA PHE A 161 -20.97 17.34 -2.42
C PHE A 161 -22.51 17.33 -2.38
N ASP A 162 -23.15 17.00 -3.50
CA ASP A 162 -24.62 16.94 -3.57
C ASP A 162 -25.14 15.53 -3.24
N HIS A 163 -25.44 15.32 -1.96
CA HIS A 163 -26.03 14.07 -1.45
C HIS A 163 -27.47 13.84 -1.92
N LYS A 164 -28.17 14.83 -2.50
CA LYS A 164 -29.56 14.65 -2.95
C LYS A 164 -29.63 14.03 -4.34
N SER A 165 -28.58 14.19 -5.14
CA SER A 165 -28.48 13.68 -6.51
C SER A 165 -27.36 12.65 -6.66
N ASP A 166 -26.93 12.05 -5.55
CA ASP A 166 -25.86 11.05 -5.46
C ASP A 166 -24.57 11.49 -6.16
N GLY A 167 -24.25 12.78 -6.08
CA GLY A 167 -23.06 13.36 -6.70
C GLY A 167 -23.01 13.22 -8.23
N SER A 168 -24.14 12.99 -8.91
CA SER A 168 -24.18 12.65 -10.34
C SER A 168 -23.47 13.65 -11.27
N GLN A 169 -23.45 14.95 -10.91
CA GLN A 169 -22.74 16.00 -11.66
C GLN A 169 -21.27 16.20 -11.26
N GLN A 170 -20.83 15.52 -10.20
CA GLN A 170 -19.50 15.62 -9.59
C GLN A 170 -18.68 14.34 -9.79
N LEU A 171 -19.29 13.32 -10.39
CA LEU A 171 -18.70 12.02 -10.69
C LEU A 171 -17.55 12.14 -11.68
N LEU A 172 -16.38 11.62 -11.29
CA LEU A 172 -15.29 11.36 -12.23
C LEU A 172 -15.54 10.05 -13.00
N SER A 173 -15.79 8.97 -12.27
CA SER A 173 -16.08 7.65 -12.80
C SER A 173 -16.70 6.77 -11.72
N GLY A 174 -17.38 5.70 -12.09
CA GLY A 174 -18.05 4.83 -11.14
C GLY A 174 -18.55 3.53 -11.76
N CYS A 175 -19.06 2.62 -10.93
CA CYS A 175 -19.63 1.36 -11.37
C CYS A 175 -20.76 0.89 -10.44
N LEU A 176 -21.72 0.14 -11.01
CA LEU A 176 -22.78 -0.53 -10.27
C LEU A 176 -22.22 -1.82 -9.65
N ARG A 177 -22.13 -1.86 -8.32
CA ARG A 177 -21.67 -3.03 -7.58
C ARG A 177 -22.41 -3.12 -6.26
N ASP A 178 -23.21 -4.16 -6.11
CA ASP A 178 -23.78 -4.49 -4.82
C ASP A 178 -22.69 -5.04 -3.89
N PHE A 179 -22.47 -4.36 -2.78
CA PHE A 179 -21.49 -4.70 -1.75
C PHE A 179 -22.15 -5.07 -0.40
N ARG A 180 -23.48 -5.12 -0.34
CA ARG A 180 -24.22 -5.34 0.92
C ARG A 180 -24.51 -6.81 1.15
N ASN A 181 -24.53 -7.21 2.43
CA ASN A 181 -25.00 -8.52 2.88
C ASN A 181 -24.35 -9.71 2.13
N LYS A 182 -23.06 -9.57 1.77
CA LYS A 182 -22.30 -10.61 1.07
C LYS A 182 -21.83 -11.71 2.03
N PRO A 183 -21.76 -12.97 1.58
CA PRO A 183 -21.35 -14.08 2.43
C PRO A 183 -19.90 -13.93 2.92
N PHE A 184 -19.00 -13.49 2.06
CA PHE A 184 -17.62 -13.16 2.39
C PHE A 184 -17.40 -11.63 2.42
N PRO A 185 -16.39 -11.13 3.14
CA PRO A 185 -16.04 -9.72 3.09
C PRO A 185 -15.79 -9.23 1.66
N THR A 186 -16.34 -8.06 1.35
CA THR A 186 -16.06 -7.35 0.10
C THR A 186 -14.70 -6.68 0.19
N ARG A 187 -14.03 -6.52 -0.95
CA ARG A 187 -12.76 -5.80 -1.01
C ARG A 187 -12.75 -4.77 -2.11
N ALA A 188 -12.08 -3.65 -1.87
CA ALA A 188 -11.80 -2.64 -2.87
C ALA A 188 -10.31 -2.37 -2.91
N ARG A 189 -9.72 -2.57 -4.09
CA ARG A 189 -8.33 -2.24 -4.36
C ARG A 189 -8.27 -0.98 -5.20
N ILE A 190 -7.70 0.07 -4.64
CA ILE A 190 -7.63 1.41 -5.21
C ILE A 190 -6.16 1.68 -5.53
N GLU A 191 -5.85 1.75 -6.81
CA GLU A 191 -4.49 2.01 -7.30
C GLU A 191 -4.43 3.42 -7.90
N TYR A 192 -3.46 4.21 -7.45
CA TYR A 192 -3.08 5.47 -8.06
C TYR A 192 -1.62 5.40 -8.51
N TYR A 193 -1.41 5.21 -9.81
CA TYR A 193 -0.09 5.05 -10.42
C TYR A 193 0.01 5.92 -11.67
N MET A 194 1.05 6.76 -11.75
CA MET A 194 1.30 7.66 -12.89
C MET A 194 0.04 8.42 -13.36
N ASN A 195 -0.62 9.14 -12.45
CA ASN A 195 -1.83 9.94 -12.68
C ASN A 195 -3.02 9.12 -13.22
N THR A 196 -3.00 7.81 -13.02
CA THR A 196 -4.09 6.91 -13.39
C THR A 196 -4.68 6.28 -12.13
N LEU A 197 -5.97 6.49 -11.94
CA LEU A 197 -6.76 5.89 -10.87
C LEU A 197 -7.45 4.64 -11.40
N THR A 198 -7.18 3.49 -10.81
CA THR A 198 -7.85 2.23 -11.13
C THR A 198 -8.49 1.67 -9.87
N VAL A 199 -9.77 1.34 -9.94
CA VAL A 199 -10.49 0.71 -8.83
C VAL A 199 -10.92 -0.69 -9.25
N TYR A 200 -10.47 -1.66 -8.47
CA TYR A 200 -10.91 -3.05 -8.57
C TYR A 200 -11.82 -3.38 -7.38
N PHE A 201 -12.76 -4.28 -7.60
CA PHE A 201 -13.74 -4.67 -6.61
C PHE A 201 -13.90 -6.19 -6.55
N HIS A 202 -13.86 -6.73 -5.34
CA HIS A 202 -14.17 -8.12 -5.04
C HIS A 202 -15.56 -8.19 -4.39
N ASN A 203 -16.50 -8.86 -5.07
CA ASN A 203 -17.94 -8.81 -4.74
C ASN A 203 -18.37 -9.66 -3.54
N GLY A 204 -17.45 -10.37 -2.88
CA GLY A 204 -17.72 -11.12 -1.66
C GLY A 204 -18.53 -12.41 -1.85
N MET A 205 -18.66 -12.91 -3.09
CA MET A 205 -19.35 -14.17 -3.40
C MET A 205 -18.45 -15.40 -3.25
N THR A 206 -17.13 -15.22 -3.34
CA THR A 206 -16.12 -16.27 -3.18
C THR A 206 -15.18 -15.94 -2.02
N ASN A 207 -14.46 -16.94 -1.52
CA ASN A 207 -13.37 -16.75 -0.56
C ASN A 207 -12.01 -16.60 -1.26
N ASN A 208 -11.99 -16.46 -2.59
CA ASN A 208 -10.76 -16.33 -3.35
C ASN A 208 -10.29 -14.87 -3.32
N GLU A 209 -9.24 -14.60 -2.56
CA GLU A 209 -8.72 -13.24 -2.38
C GLU A 209 -8.26 -12.55 -3.66
N ALA A 210 -8.03 -13.28 -4.75
CA ALA A 210 -7.59 -12.75 -6.03
C ALA A 210 -8.73 -12.44 -7.01
N ASP A 211 -9.98 -12.72 -6.65
CA ASP A 211 -11.17 -12.60 -7.52
C ASP A 211 -11.66 -11.15 -7.67
N TYR A 212 -10.75 -10.27 -8.10
CA TYR A 212 -11.01 -8.86 -8.33
C TYR A 212 -11.52 -8.62 -9.75
N GLU A 213 -12.60 -7.85 -9.86
CA GLU A 213 -13.10 -7.34 -11.12
C GLU A 213 -12.76 -5.86 -11.27
N LEU A 214 -12.52 -5.39 -12.49
CA LEU A 214 -12.40 -3.96 -12.76
C LEU A 214 -13.74 -3.27 -12.51
N CYS A 215 -13.75 -2.25 -11.65
CA CYS A 215 -14.90 -1.35 -11.47
C CYS A 215 -14.82 -0.19 -12.46
N PHE A 216 -13.75 0.60 -12.39
CA PHE A 216 -13.44 1.64 -13.38
C PHE A 216 -11.96 2.00 -13.39
N ARG A 217 -11.56 2.68 -14.47
CA ARG A 217 -10.24 3.29 -14.63
C ARG A 217 -10.40 4.71 -15.17
N SER A 218 -9.67 5.65 -14.60
CA SER A 218 -9.68 7.06 -15.00
C SER A 218 -8.24 7.56 -15.12
N GLU A 219 -7.92 8.17 -16.25
CA GLU A 219 -6.60 8.70 -16.57
C GLU A 219 -6.57 10.22 -16.36
N ASN A 220 -5.36 10.79 -16.27
CA ASN A 220 -5.14 12.22 -16.03
C ASN A 220 -5.75 12.73 -14.71
N VAL A 221 -5.82 11.86 -13.71
CA VAL A 221 -6.23 12.21 -12.35
C VAL A 221 -5.07 12.89 -11.65
N ILE A 222 -5.30 14.10 -11.14
CA ILE A 222 -4.29 14.90 -10.42
C ILE A 222 -4.70 14.95 -8.96
N LEU A 223 -3.89 14.33 -8.10
CA LEU A 223 -4.07 14.36 -6.65
C LEU A 223 -3.04 15.27 -5.97
N PRO A 224 -3.39 15.94 -4.86
CA PRO A 224 -2.43 16.71 -4.09
C PRO A 224 -1.35 15.80 -3.50
N ARG A 225 -0.11 16.28 -3.39
CA ARG A 225 0.97 15.54 -2.73
C ARG A 225 0.82 15.59 -1.21
N GLY A 226 1.19 14.50 -0.54
CA GLY A 226 1.16 14.44 0.92
C GLY A 226 -0.24 14.40 1.52
N GLY A 227 -1.18 13.72 0.87
CA GLY A 227 -2.52 13.51 1.42
C GLY A 227 -2.55 12.55 2.60
N LEU A 228 -3.65 12.59 3.33
CA LEU A 228 -4.01 11.70 4.42
C LEU A 228 -5.00 10.66 3.90
N PHE A 229 -4.78 9.41 4.31
CA PHE A 229 -5.78 8.37 4.13
C PHE A 229 -6.84 8.41 5.23
N GLY A 230 -8.07 8.13 4.87
CA GLY A 230 -9.17 8.00 5.81
C GLY A 230 -10.28 7.12 5.28
N LEU A 231 -11.09 6.64 6.21
CA LEU A 231 -12.37 5.98 5.94
C LEU A 231 -13.44 6.62 6.79
N SER A 232 -14.64 6.77 6.26
CA SER A 232 -15.79 7.21 7.04
C SER A 232 -17.05 6.45 6.62
N ALA A 233 -18.04 6.40 7.50
CA ALA A 233 -19.37 5.92 7.17
C ALA A 233 -20.43 6.74 7.90
N ALA A 234 -21.64 6.72 7.35
CA ALA A 234 -22.79 7.31 8.01
C ALA A 234 -24.07 6.50 7.78
N THR A 235 -25.05 6.74 8.64
CA THR A 235 -26.40 6.20 8.52
C THR A 235 -27.43 7.32 8.61
N GLY A 236 -28.48 7.23 7.82
CA GLY A 236 -29.63 8.12 7.86
C GLY A 236 -30.81 7.55 8.65
N GLY A 237 -31.99 7.53 8.01
CA GLY A 237 -33.20 6.93 8.56
C GLY A 237 -33.20 5.39 8.49
N LEU A 238 -32.55 4.84 7.45
CA LEU A 238 -32.11 3.45 7.39
C LEU A 238 -30.68 3.36 7.91
N ALA A 239 -30.29 2.19 8.40
CA ALA A 239 -28.99 2.03 9.03
C ALA A 239 -28.43 0.62 8.83
N ASP A 240 -27.21 0.57 8.32
CA ASP A 240 -26.39 -0.62 8.22
C ASP A 240 -25.18 -0.53 9.16
N ASP A 241 -24.64 -1.69 9.55
CA ASP A 241 -23.32 -1.79 10.15
C ASP A 241 -22.26 -1.68 9.06
N HIS A 242 -21.32 -0.75 9.24
CA HIS A 242 -20.21 -0.49 8.31
C HIS A 242 -18.90 -0.89 8.97
N ASP A 243 -18.46 -2.13 8.73
CA ASP A 243 -17.29 -2.72 9.37
C ASP A 243 -16.12 -2.77 8.39
N VAL A 244 -14.98 -2.21 8.77
CA VAL A 244 -13.71 -2.33 8.03
C VAL A 244 -12.81 -3.30 8.77
N ILE A 245 -12.46 -4.40 8.11
CA ILE A 245 -11.64 -5.46 8.68
C ILE A 245 -10.16 -5.13 8.50
N HIS A 246 -9.76 -4.69 7.31
CA HIS A 246 -8.42 -4.17 7.12
C HIS A 246 -8.35 -3.02 6.13
N PHE A 247 -7.26 -2.28 6.25
CA PHE A 247 -6.81 -1.26 5.32
C PHE A 247 -5.31 -1.48 5.15
N LEU A 248 -4.88 -1.84 3.94
CA LEU A 248 -3.49 -2.17 3.65
C LEU A 248 -2.96 -1.23 2.57
N THR A 249 -1.87 -0.53 2.87
CA THR A 249 -1.24 0.39 1.94
C THR A 249 0.06 -0.19 1.40
N THR A 250 0.24 -0.08 0.10
CA THR A 250 1.48 -0.42 -0.61
C THR A 250 1.94 0.79 -1.42
N SER A 251 3.15 1.29 -1.17
CA SER A 251 3.78 2.30 -2.02
C SER A 251 4.31 1.64 -3.30
N LEU A 252 4.13 2.34 -4.41
CA LEU A 252 4.54 1.90 -5.74
C LEU A 252 5.72 2.75 -6.19
N HIS A 253 6.78 2.09 -6.67
CA HIS A 253 7.97 2.76 -7.19
C HIS A 253 8.24 2.26 -8.60
N SER A 254 8.39 3.20 -9.53
CA SER A 254 8.91 2.88 -10.86
C SER A 254 10.40 2.54 -10.73
N THR A 255 10.85 1.53 -11.45
CA THR A 255 12.26 1.13 -11.51
C THR A 255 13.17 2.29 -11.98
N GLN A 256 12.63 3.30 -12.69
CA GLN A 256 13.37 4.52 -13.02
C GLN A 256 13.71 5.38 -11.79
N GLN A 257 12.90 5.34 -10.72
CA GLN A 257 13.19 6.05 -9.48
C GLN A 257 14.26 5.35 -8.62
N GLN A 258 14.55 4.06 -8.85
CA GLN A 258 15.68 3.40 -8.19
C GLN A 258 17.05 3.79 -8.75
N GLY A 259 17.11 4.51 -9.88
CA GLY A 259 18.31 5.25 -10.26
C GLY A 259 18.63 6.44 -9.33
N ALA A 260 17.66 6.84 -8.48
CA ALA A 260 17.78 7.92 -7.51
C ALA A 260 17.50 7.48 -6.05
N GLY A 261 17.32 6.18 -5.81
CA GLY A 261 17.44 5.62 -4.47
C GLY A 261 18.91 5.65 -4.11
N GLN A 262 19.33 6.65 -3.30
CA GLN A 262 20.69 6.87 -2.80
C GLN A 262 21.60 5.66 -3.03
N GLN A 263 22.32 5.64 -4.16
CA GLN A 263 23.64 5.03 -4.11
C GLN A 263 24.32 5.77 -2.98
N MET A 264 24.51 5.11 -1.84
CA MET A 264 25.35 5.64 -0.79
C MET A 264 26.60 6.17 -1.49
N SER A 265 26.86 7.47 -1.32
CA SER A 265 28.04 8.05 -1.95
C SER A 265 29.27 7.22 -1.56
N ALA A 266 30.27 7.12 -2.42
CA ALA A 266 31.49 6.38 -2.09
C ALA A 266 32.06 6.81 -0.72
N ASP A 267 31.90 8.11 -0.39
CA ASP A 267 32.24 8.69 0.90
C ASP A 267 31.43 8.12 2.07
N GLU A 268 30.13 7.90 1.89
CA GLU A 268 29.23 7.35 2.91
C GLU A 268 29.51 5.85 3.13
N GLN A 269 29.82 5.10 2.05
CA GLN A 269 30.32 3.72 2.16
C GLN A 269 31.64 3.64 2.91
N GLN A 270 32.57 4.57 2.66
CA GLN A 270 33.85 4.62 3.37
C GLN A 270 33.69 4.99 4.85
N ARG A 271 32.82 5.94 5.18
CA ARG A 271 32.53 6.33 6.58
C ARG A 271 31.93 5.17 7.36
N LEU A 272 30.93 4.49 6.80
CA LEU A 272 30.30 3.33 7.46
C LEU A 272 31.28 2.16 7.59
N ALA A 273 32.16 1.94 6.62
CA ALA A 273 33.23 0.95 6.73
C ALA A 273 34.24 1.29 7.83
N GLN A 274 34.61 2.57 7.99
CA GLN A 274 35.46 3.04 9.09
C GLN A 274 34.78 2.89 10.45
N GLU A 275 33.52 3.31 10.60
CA GLU A 275 32.76 3.14 11.84
C GLU A 275 32.65 1.66 12.24
N TYR A 276 32.43 0.77 11.27
CA TYR A 276 32.41 -0.67 11.51
C TYR A 276 33.79 -1.19 11.98
N GLN A 277 34.88 -0.74 11.37
CA GLN A 277 36.23 -1.12 11.81
C GLN A 277 36.57 -0.62 13.21
N GLU A 278 36.25 0.64 13.53
CA GLU A 278 36.44 1.19 14.88
C GLU A 278 35.62 0.42 15.92
N TYR A 279 34.39 0.06 15.58
CA TYR A 279 33.53 -0.74 16.44
C TYR A 279 34.14 -2.11 16.72
N GLN A 280 34.64 -2.81 15.68
CA GLN A 280 35.32 -4.10 15.84
C GLN A 280 36.58 -3.98 16.72
N GLN A 281 37.37 -2.91 16.57
CA GLN A 281 38.55 -2.68 17.41
C GLN A 281 38.19 -2.44 18.87
N LYS A 282 37.18 -1.61 19.14
CA LYS A 282 36.69 -1.36 20.50
C LYS A 282 36.17 -2.64 21.15
N LEU A 283 35.43 -3.44 20.40
CA LEU A 283 34.93 -4.73 20.87
C LEU A 283 36.08 -5.69 21.22
N GLN A 284 37.10 -5.75 20.37
CA GLN A 284 38.28 -6.58 20.62
C GLN A 284 39.04 -6.11 21.87
N GLN A 285 39.20 -4.79 22.04
CA GLN A 285 39.86 -4.21 23.20
C GLN A 285 39.08 -4.52 24.49
N GLN A 286 37.75 -4.40 24.47
CA GLN A 286 36.91 -4.78 25.62
C GLN A 286 37.02 -6.28 25.94
N LYS A 287 37.07 -7.15 24.92
CA LYS A 287 37.32 -8.57 25.11
C LYS A 287 38.68 -8.85 25.76
N ASP A 288 39.72 -8.13 25.34
CA ASP A 288 41.08 -8.32 25.85
C ASP A 288 41.26 -7.75 27.27
N ASP A 289 40.62 -6.63 27.58
CA ASP A 289 40.61 -6.04 28.92
C ASP A 289 39.81 -6.92 29.90
N TYR A 290 38.65 -7.43 29.49
CA TYR A 290 37.87 -8.39 30.29
C TYR A 290 38.68 -9.67 30.60
N LYS A 291 39.40 -10.22 29.60
CA LYS A 291 40.27 -11.39 29.80
C LYS A 291 41.41 -11.15 30.80
N LYS A 292 41.94 -9.92 30.87
CA LYS A 292 42.96 -9.56 31.85
C LYS A 292 42.38 -9.44 33.26
N GLU A 293 41.16 -8.93 33.38
CA GLU A 293 40.50 -8.74 34.66
C GLU A 293 39.91 -10.04 35.23
N HIS A 294 39.55 -11.02 34.37
CA HIS A 294 38.87 -12.26 34.76
C HIS A 294 39.60 -13.53 34.26
N PRO A 295 40.85 -13.78 34.70
CA PRO A 295 41.67 -14.88 34.17
C PRO A 295 41.14 -16.30 34.46
N ASP A 296 40.31 -16.47 35.49
CA ASP A 296 39.76 -17.78 35.91
C ASP A 296 38.48 -18.19 35.15
N GLU A 297 37.76 -17.24 34.54
CA GLU A 297 36.52 -17.48 33.76
C GLU A 297 36.80 -17.82 32.28
N VAL A 298 38.02 -17.64 31.78
CA VAL A 298 38.41 -17.85 30.37
C VAL A 298 38.60 -19.34 30.01
N ARG A 299 38.26 -20.26 30.91
CA ARG A 299 38.52 -21.70 30.73
C ARG A 299 37.56 -22.39 29.77
N ASP A 300 36.35 -21.89 29.61
CA ASP A 300 35.38 -22.35 28.61
C ASP A 300 35.27 -21.33 27.47
N LYS A 301 35.96 -21.63 26.36
CA LYS A 301 36.00 -20.76 25.17
C LYS A 301 34.64 -20.53 24.53
N ASP A 302 33.71 -21.49 24.68
CA ASP A 302 32.43 -21.48 23.98
C ASP A 302 31.37 -20.61 24.71
N GLU A 303 31.38 -20.53 26.05
CA GLU A 303 30.49 -19.62 26.81
C GLU A 303 30.94 -18.16 26.76
N PHE A 304 32.24 -17.91 26.57
CA PHE A 304 32.81 -16.56 26.50
C PHE A 304 32.42 -15.78 25.22
N GLU A 305 32.14 -16.48 24.13
CA GLU A 305 31.68 -15.86 22.88
C GLU A 305 30.20 -15.47 22.93
N ASP A 306 29.36 -16.29 23.58
CA ASP A 306 27.91 -16.07 23.70
C ASP A 306 27.55 -14.94 24.67
N TRP A 307 28.34 -14.67 25.71
CA TRP A 307 28.03 -13.62 26.70
C TRP A 307 28.16 -12.18 26.14
N PHE A 308 28.95 -11.99 25.07
CA PHE A 308 29.25 -10.69 24.47
C PHE A 308 28.53 -10.42 23.13
N GLU A 309 27.77 -11.38 22.60
CA GLU A 309 26.93 -11.15 21.42
C GLU A 309 25.50 -10.86 21.88
N SER A 310 25.18 -9.59 22.13
CA SER A 310 23.78 -9.17 22.34
C SER A 310 22.94 -9.54 21.11
N ASP A 311 21.67 -9.87 21.32
CA ASP A 311 20.74 -10.24 20.21
C ASP A 311 20.81 -9.22 19.05
N GLY A 312 20.93 -7.93 19.37
CA GLY A 312 21.08 -6.86 18.37
C GLY A 312 22.39 -6.91 17.56
N GLN A 313 23.51 -7.36 18.15
CA GLN A 313 24.79 -7.52 17.43
C GLN A 313 24.76 -8.72 16.48
N ARG A 314 24.12 -9.82 16.92
CA ARG A 314 23.96 -11.02 16.10
C ARG A 314 23.06 -10.75 14.91
N GLU A 315 21.93 -10.06 15.14
CA GLU A 315 21.05 -9.60 14.08
C GLU A 315 21.77 -8.66 13.11
N PHE A 316 22.52 -7.67 13.61
CA PHE A 316 23.23 -6.72 12.76
C PHE A 316 24.29 -7.40 11.88
N ARG A 317 25.06 -8.34 12.45
CA ARG A 317 26.05 -9.13 11.70
C ARG A 317 25.39 -9.98 10.62
N GLN A 318 24.27 -10.64 10.94
CA GLN A 318 23.51 -11.45 9.98
C GLN A 318 22.92 -10.59 8.86
N ILE A 319 22.36 -9.41 9.18
CA ILE A 319 21.86 -8.45 8.19
C ILE A 319 23.01 -7.99 7.30
N TRP A 320 24.15 -7.61 7.87
CA TRP A 320 25.29 -7.11 7.10
C TRP A 320 25.87 -8.18 6.17
N GLN A 321 26.04 -9.41 6.66
CA GLN A 321 26.47 -10.54 5.84
C GLN A 321 25.48 -10.86 4.73
N GLY A 322 24.17 -10.79 5.03
CA GLY A 322 23.10 -10.94 4.04
C GLY A 322 23.16 -9.86 2.95
N VAL A 323 23.34 -8.60 3.33
CA VAL A 323 23.45 -7.46 2.40
C VAL A 323 24.69 -7.59 1.51
N MET A 324 25.85 -7.95 2.08
CA MET A 324 27.07 -8.15 1.30
C MET A 324 26.95 -9.33 0.33
N SER A 325 26.37 -10.44 0.77
CA SER A 325 26.12 -11.60 -0.10
C SER A 325 25.14 -11.27 -1.23
N LEU A 326 24.09 -10.48 -0.96
CA LEU A 326 23.16 -9.98 -1.97
C LEU A 326 23.85 -9.05 -2.96
N GLN A 327 24.75 -8.19 -2.50
CA GLN A 327 25.49 -7.28 -3.36
C GLN A 327 26.47 -8.01 -4.27
N ASP A 328 27.12 -9.06 -3.77
CA ASP A 328 28.03 -9.90 -4.58
C ASP A 328 27.28 -10.77 -5.58
N THR A 329 26.14 -11.35 -5.19
CA THR A 329 25.28 -12.08 -6.13
C THR A 329 24.69 -11.16 -7.20
N LEU A 330 24.31 -9.93 -6.87
CA LEU A 330 23.89 -8.93 -7.86
C LEU A 330 25.02 -8.57 -8.83
N ARG A 331 26.27 -8.44 -8.35
CA ARG A 331 27.43 -8.21 -9.22
C ARG A 331 27.72 -9.39 -10.14
N ASP A 332 27.63 -10.62 -9.63
CA ASP A 332 27.83 -11.84 -10.42
C ASP A 332 26.73 -12.01 -11.48
N LEU A 333 25.48 -11.71 -11.11
CA LEU A 333 24.36 -11.68 -12.05
C LEU A 333 24.57 -10.64 -13.14
N ASN A 334 24.98 -9.41 -12.81
CA ASN A 334 25.29 -8.40 -13.81
C ASN A 334 26.40 -8.84 -14.76
N LYS A 335 27.49 -9.45 -14.25
CA LYS A 335 28.55 -9.99 -15.10
C LYS A 335 28.07 -11.11 -16.02
N LYS A 336 27.25 -12.03 -15.50
CA LYS A 336 26.68 -13.11 -16.32
C LYS A 336 25.71 -12.59 -17.38
N VAL A 337 24.94 -11.57 -17.06
CA VAL A 337 24.08 -10.86 -18.02
C VAL A 337 24.95 -10.25 -19.11
N ASP A 338 26.04 -9.55 -18.77
CA ASP A 338 26.97 -8.98 -19.74
C ASP A 338 27.64 -10.04 -20.64
N GLU A 339 28.06 -11.17 -20.05
CA GLU A 339 28.63 -12.29 -20.81
C GLU A 339 27.62 -12.95 -21.76
N VAL A 340 26.37 -13.11 -21.31
CA VAL A 340 25.29 -13.65 -22.15
C VAL A 340 24.97 -12.66 -23.28
N SER A 341 24.89 -11.36 -22.97
CA SER A 341 24.71 -10.30 -23.96
C SER A 341 25.84 -10.31 -24.99
N GLN A 342 27.10 -10.44 -24.58
CA GLN A 342 28.24 -10.56 -25.51
C GLN A 342 28.20 -11.84 -26.34
N LYS A 343 27.88 -13.00 -25.75
CA LYS A 343 27.76 -14.27 -26.48
C LYS A 343 26.65 -14.22 -27.51
N ILE A 344 25.52 -13.59 -27.19
CA ILE A 344 24.41 -13.35 -28.12
C ILE A 344 24.87 -12.44 -29.26
N ILE A 345 25.59 -11.35 -28.98
CA ILE A 345 26.14 -10.45 -30.01
C ILE A 345 27.09 -11.21 -30.95
N VAL A 346 27.96 -12.08 -30.42
CA VAL A 346 28.88 -12.89 -31.22
C VAL A 346 28.13 -13.92 -32.07
N LEU A 347 27.14 -14.64 -31.51
CA LEU A 347 26.30 -15.57 -32.26
C LEU A 347 25.55 -14.89 -33.42
N ILE A 348 25.13 -13.64 -33.23
CA ILE A 348 24.48 -12.83 -34.28
C ILE A 348 25.49 -12.48 -35.39
N LEU A 349 26.73 -12.11 -35.05
CA LEU A 349 27.78 -11.76 -36.03
C LEU A 349 28.23 -12.96 -36.89
N TYR A 350 28.10 -14.20 -36.40
CA TYR A 350 28.42 -15.41 -37.16
C TYR A 350 27.24 -15.99 -37.96
N SER A 351 26.04 -15.39 -37.86
CA SER A 351 24.81 -15.85 -38.53
C SER A 351 24.38 -14.96 -39.72
N PHE A 352 25.16 -13.92 -40.01
CA PHE A 352 25.17 -13.15 -41.27
C PHE A 352 26.36 -13.62 -42.12
#